data_AF-A0A1F6KA15-F1
#
_entry.id   AF-A0A1F6KA15-F1
#
_cell.length_a   1.000
_cell.length_b   1.000
_cell.length_c   1.000
_cell.angle_alpha   90.00
_cell.angle_beta   90.00
_cell.angle_gamma   90.00
#
_symmetry.space_group_name_H-M   'P 1'
#
loop_
_entity.id
_entity.type
_entity.pdbx_description
1 polymer ?
#
loop_
_entity_poly.entity_id
_entity_poly.type
_entity_poly.pdbx_seq_one_letter_code
_entity_poly.pdbx_strand_id
1 'polypeptide(L)'
;MKKRTLFVLFIILLLAGCLRFWQLSRVPVSLDWDDVSVGYNAYSILKTGKDEFGNFLPPAIRSLDDYKPAMYTYFSVPSIAIFGLNSFAVRFPNALFGTLTVLFFFFLVREIFKKDEISLVSAFLFAISSWSIQFSRFAHETNIALGFNILITLFFLKGLKKAKYLLIAGVLSGLSLYTYQSAKIFTPLLILSLVLIFRKELFILSRKIIASSIVLGFLICLPMFLFILTNTNSLSRAKDVGFLSNTTRTLGDKYVQKITADRNSNDLIGLIVDNRRIVYAKTFINNYLSHFDLNWLFITGDSNIGRHQPPRMGHLYLIELPFLMFGLFLLFFGKYDKKIKLLVFYWILITPIAAAISWDVPNAGRTLNFLPMFMILIALGILESIRFKKYLIFPIVFLFTFNFIYYLNQYFVQQNYFQYFSWQYGYEKIVPQIQEIEKNYKEIIVSNRSPLEQSYIFFLFYLKYPPQSYQEIATSGAYGVKHEFAKYKFDQLNWQKGNPDILYIGGPNDFPTEALINFKKIVYNPNGSPAMLAVSGE
;
A
#
# COMPACT_ATOMS: atom_id res chain seq x y z
N MET A 1 -11.00 2.29 -32.42
CA MET A 1 -11.97 1.72 -31.45
C MET A 1 -13.36 2.06 -31.92
N LYS A 2 -14.36 1.21 -31.70
CA LYS A 2 -15.75 1.56 -32.05
C LYS A 2 -16.23 2.69 -31.11
N LYS A 3 -17.08 3.60 -31.60
CA LYS A 3 -17.65 4.71 -30.78
C LYS A 3 -18.31 4.19 -29.50
N ARG A 4 -19.04 3.07 -29.60
CA ARG A 4 -19.66 2.39 -28.45
C ARG A 4 -18.64 1.97 -27.39
N THR A 5 -17.50 1.40 -27.77
CA THR A 5 -16.45 0.99 -26.82
C THR A 5 -15.92 2.20 -26.04
N LEU A 6 -15.69 3.32 -26.72
CA LEU A 6 -15.22 4.55 -26.09
C LEU A 6 -16.25 5.12 -25.11
N PHE A 7 -17.52 5.11 -25.48
CA PHE A 7 -18.61 5.56 -24.61
C PHE A 7 -18.74 4.72 -23.34
N VAL A 8 -18.72 3.39 -23.47
CA VAL A 8 -18.78 2.49 -22.30
C VAL A 8 -17.55 2.66 -21.42
N LEU A 9 -16.36 2.78 -22.01
CA LEU A 9 -15.13 3.05 -21.26
C LEU A 9 -15.21 4.38 -20.51
N PHE A 10 -15.74 5.43 -21.13
CA PHE A 10 -15.96 6.72 -20.46
C PHE A 10 -16.87 6.58 -19.23
N ILE A 11 -17.97 5.85 -19.33
CA ILE A 11 -18.86 5.57 -18.18
C ILE A 11 -18.11 4.81 -17.08
N ILE A 12 -17.31 3.80 -17.43
CA ILE A 12 -16.48 3.05 -16.47
C ILE A 12 -15.50 3.98 -15.76
N LEU A 13 -14.86 4.90 -16.48
CA LEU A 13 -13.93 5.87 -15.89
C LEU A 13 -14.65 6.90 -15.00
N LEU A 14 -15.86 7.34 -15.39
CA LEU A 14 -16.69 8.20 -14.56
C LEU A 14 -17.02 7.50 -13.24
N LEU A 15 -17.47 6.24 -13.30
CA LEU A 15 -17.74 5.42 -12.12
C LEU A 15 -16.48 5.24 -11.26
N ALA A 16 -15.34 4.89 -11.87
CA ALA A 16 -14.07 4.72 -11.19
C ALA A 16 -13.63 5.99 -10.45
N GLY A 17 -13.78 7.14 -11.10
CA GLY A 17 -13.49 8.46 -10.55
C GLY A 17 -14.44 8.80 -9.39
N CYS A 18 -15.74 8.64 -9.57
CA CYS A 18 -16.73 8.87 -8.51
C CYS A 18 -16.40 8.04 -7.26
N LEU A 19 -16.12 6.74 -7.42
CA LEU A 19 -15.81 5.85 -6.29
C LEU A 19 -14.50 6.19 -5.57
N ARG A 20 -13.55 6.85 -6.23
CA ARG A 20 -12.25 7.21 -5.65
C ARG A 20 -12.22 8.64 -5.09
N PHE A 21 -12.93 9.58 -5.69
CA PHE A 21 -12.94 10.98 -5.26
C PHE A 21 -14.08 11.34 -4.30
N TRP A 22 -15.21 10.60 -4.32
CA TRP A 22 -16.33 10.88 -3.42
C TRP A 22 -15.90 10.78 -1.96
N GLN A 23 -16.10 11.86 -1.17
CA GLN A 23 -15.73 11.94 0.24
C GLN A 23 -14.26 11.57 0.55
N LEU A 24 -13.32 11.84 -0.36
CA LEU A 24 -11.91 11.46 -0.19
C LEU A 24 -11.26 11.99 1.11
N SER A 25 -11.69 13.15 1.59
CA SER A 25 -11.21 13.75 2.85
C SER A 25 -11.87 13.19 4.11
N ARG A 26 -12.99 12.47 3.99
CA ARG A 26 -13.82 12.02 5.12
C ARG A 26 -13.83 10.50 5.30
N VAL A 27 -13.57 9.75 4.24
CA VAL A 27 -13.51 8.28 4.25
C VAL A 27 -12.25 7.85 3.52
N PRO A 28 -11.26 7.25 4.21
CA PRO A 28 -11.25 6.92 5.65
C PRO A 28 -11.25 8.12 6.61
N VAL A 29 -11.58 7.90 7.88
CA VAL A 29 -11.97 8.93 8.87
C VAL A 29 -10.93 10.01 9.14
N SER A 30 -9.65 9.67 9.10
CA SER A 30 -8.50 10.57 9.31
C SER A 30 -7.29 10.02 8.55
N LEU A 31 -6.22 10.82 8.44
CA LEU A 31 -4.93 10.35 7.94
C LEU A 31 -4.20 9.54 9.04
N ASP A 32 -3.54 8.46 8.66
CA ASP A 32 -2.63 7.74 9.57
C ASP A 32 -1.21 8.33 9.56
N TRP A 33 -0.31 7.82 10.41
CA TRP A 33 1.07 8.33 10.49
C TRP A 33 1.81 8.25 9.15
N ASP A 34 1.50 7.27 8.30
CA ASP A 34 2.15 7.10 7.00
C ASP A 34 1.66 8.17 6.02
N ASP A 35 0.34 8.40 6.00
CA ASP A 35 -0.30 9.48 5.25
C ASP A 35 0.26 10.87 5.63
N VAL A 36 0.29 11.21 6.93
CA VAL A 36 0.76 12.54 7.36
C VAL A 36 2.25 12.73 7.14
N SER A 37 3.07 11.69 7.25
CA SER A 37 4.50 11.75 6.94
C SER A 37 4.75 12.06 5.46
N VAL A 38 4.02 11.41 4.56
CA VAL A 38 4.02 11.75 3.13
C VAL A 38 3.62 13.20 2.91
N GLY A 39 2.55 13.64 3.57
CA GLY A 39 2.03 14.99 3.44
C GLY A 39 3.04 16.06 3.89
N TYR A 40 3.64 15.89 5.07
CA TYR A 40 4.60 16.85 5.61
C TYR A 40 5.90 16.86 4.81
N ASN A 41 6.42 15.70 4.38
CA ASN A 41 7.60 15.65 3.52
C ASN A 41 7.36 16.30 2.15
N ALA A 42 6.18 16.11 1.55
CA ALA A 42 5.83 16.80 0.31
C ALA A 42 5.68 18.33 0.52
N TYR A 43 5.16 18.76 1.66
CA TYR A 43 5.15 20.18 2.05
C TYR A 43 6.56 20.75 2.25
N SER A 44 7.45 19.97 2.88
CA SER A 44 8.86 20.33 3.06
C SER A 44 9.57 20.52 1.73
N ILE A 45 9.42 19.56 0.81
CA ILE A 45 10.00 19.63 -0.53
C ILE A 45 9.44 20.82 -1.30
N LEU A 46 8.14 21.08 -1.21
CA LEU A 46 7.50 22.24 -1.85
C LEU A 46 8.08 23.57 -1.35
N LYS A 47 8.40 23.68 -0.06
CA LYS A 47 8.88 24.93 0.55
C LYS A 47 10.39 25.13 0.47
N THR A 48 11.16 24.05 0.49
CA THR A 48 12.63 24.10 0.68
C THR A 48 13.43 23.33 -0.37
N GLY A 49 12.78 22.53 -1.21
CA GLY A 49 13.43 21.56 -2.09
C GLY A 49 13.98 20.32 -1.37
N LYS A 50 13.77 20.21 -0.05
CA LYS A 50 14.36 19.18 0.82
C LYS A 50 13.29 18.41 1.59
N ASP A 51 13.58 17.16 1.94
CA ASP A 51 12.77 16.36 2.87
C ASP A 51 12.78 16.94 4.30
N GLU A 52 12.04 16.33 5.23
CA GLU A 52 11.95 16.83 6.61
C GLU A 52 13.29 16.82 7.37
N PHE A 53 14.28 16.07 6.88
CA PHE A 53 15.63 15.98 7.43
C PHE A 53 16.67 16.80 6.64
N GLY A 54 16.23 17.64 5.70
CA GLY A 54 17.10 18.53 4.95
C GLY A 54 17.81 17.92 3.74
N ASN A 55 17.47 16.68 3.35
CA ASN A 55 18.05 16.04 2.17
C ASN A 55 17.40 16.59 0.88
N PHE A 56 18.21 17.01 -0.08
CA PHE A 56 17.72 17.53 -1.35
C PHE A 56 17.26 16.41 -2.27
N LEU A 57 15.96 16.39 -2.60
CA LEU A 57 15.31 15.44 -3.53
C LEU A 57 15.83 13.99 -3.44
N PRO A 58 15.75 13.33 -2.26
CA PRO A 58 16.30 12.00 -2.10
C PRO A 58 15.48 10.95 -2.86
N PRO A 59 16.12 9.89 -3.39
CA PRO A 59 15.41 8.82 -4.11
C PRO A 59 14.52 7.97 -3.18
N ALA A 60 14.86 7.89 -1.89
CA ALA A 60 14.02 7.36 -0.84
C ALA A 60 14.01 8.35 0.34
N ILE A 61 12.82 8.65 0.85
CA ILE A 61 12.60 9.63 1.92
C ILE A 61 12.67 8.90 3.25
N ARG A 62 13.46 9.46 4.18
CA ARG A 62 13.45 9.00 5.57
C ARG A 62 12.11 9.40 6.20
N SER A 63 11.44 8.45 6.84
CA SER A 63 10.14 8.64 7.46
C SER A 63 10.00 7.62 8.59
N LEU A 64 9.78 8.06 9.84
CA LEU A 64 9.48 7.17 10.98
C LEU A 64 10.57 6.09 11.20
N ASP A 65 11.85 6.48 11.08
CA ASP A 65 13.03 5.60 11.12
C ASP A 65 13.10 4.50 10.03
N ASP A 66 12.27 4.62 9.00
CA ASP A 66 12.32 3.84 7.75
C ASP A 66 12.75 4.74 6.57
N TYR A 67 13.13 4.13 5.46
CA TYR A 67 13.31 4.78 4.16
C TYR A 67 12.25 4.30 3.18
N LYS A 68 11.31 5.17 2.84
CA LYS A 68 10.24 4.88 1.89
C LYS A 68 10.59 5.38 0.49
N PRO A 69 10.24 4.65 -0.58
CA PRO A 69 10.46 5.13 -1.95
C PRO A 69 9.74 6.46 -2.19
N ALA A 70 10.45 7.44 -2.77
CA ALA A 70 10.01 8.84 -2.75
C ALA A 70 8.90 9.21 -3.75
N MET A 71 8.57 8.33 -4.70
CA MET A 71 7.71 8.68 -5.84
C MET A 71 6.31 9.15 -5.40
N TYR A 72 5.71 8.52 -4.39
CA TYR A 72 4.39 8.94 -3.91
C TYR A 72 4.43 10.36 -3.33
N THR A 73 5.45 10.67 -2.54
CA THR A 73 5.68 12.01 -1.99
C THR A 73 5.87 13.03 -3.10
N TYR A 74 6.64 12.70 -4.15
CA TYR A 74 6.81 13.59 -5.30
C TYR A 74 5.52 13.84 -6.07
N PHE A 75 4.63 12.85 -6.21
CA PHE A 75 3.29 13.10 -6.76
C PHE A 75 2.40 13.92 -5.82
N SER A 76 2.66 13.89 -4.51
CA SER A 76 1.94 14.68 -3.52
C SER A 76 2.38 16.15 -3.51
N VAL A 77 3.61 16.49 -3.92
CA VAL A 77 4.11 17.88 -4.02
C VAL A 77 3.19 18.78 -4.86
N PRO A 78 2.88 18.48 -6.15
CA PRO A 78 1.98 19.32 -6.93
C PRO A 78 0.55 19.32 -6.39
N SER A 79 0.10 18.23 -5.79
CA SER A 79 -1.23 18.15 -5.16
C SER A 79 -1.34 19.13 -3.98
N ILE A 80 -0.35 19.14 -3.09
CA ILE A 80 -0.29 20.06 -1.94
C ILE A 80 -0.07 21.50 -2.39
N ALA A 81 0.65 21.74 -3.49
CA ALA A 81 0.79 23.07 -4.06
C ALA A 81 -0.56 23.65 -4.53
N ILE A 82 -1.43 22.82 -5.10
CA ILE A 82 -2.74 23.24 -5.64
C ILE A 82 -3.81 23.29 -4.54
N PHE A 83 -3.90 22.26 -3.69
CA PHE A 83 -5.00 22.09 -2.75
C PHE A 83 -4.64 22.46 -1.30
N GLY A 84 -3.38 22.77 -1.02
CA GLY A 84 -2.86 23.03 0.32
C GLY A 84 -2.56 21.77 1.14
N LEU A 85 -1.90 21.92 2.29
CA LEU A 85 -1.59 20.80 3.20
C LEU A 85 -2.86 20.38 3.96
N ASN A 86 -3.52 19.31 3.48
CA ASN A 86 -4.71 18.71 4.07
C ASN A 86 -4.94 17.27 3.56
N SER A 87 -5.93 16.57 4.14
CA SER A 87 -6.25 15.18 3.82
C SER A 87 -6.67 14.94 2.37
N PHE A 88 -7.32 15.90 1.71
CA PHE A 88 -7.65 15.76 0.29
C PHE A 88 -6.38 15.72 -0.56
N ALA A 89 -5.48 16.68 -0.35
CA ALA A 89 -4.26 16.82 -1.13
C ALA A 89 -3.34 15.61 -1.02
N VAL A 90 -3.22 15.03 0.19
CA VAL A 90 -2.39 13.84 0.44
C VAL A 90 -2.92 12.59 -0.27
N ARG A 91 -4.25 12.44 -0.36
CA ARG A 91 -4.92 11.28 -0.95
C ARG A 91 -5.20 11.41 -2.45
N PHE A 92 -5.24 12.63 -2.96
CA PHE A 92 -5.57 12.94 -4.35
C PHE A 92 -4.71 12.18 -5.37
N PRO A 93 -3.36 12.07 -5.21
CA PRO A 93 -2.54 11.31 -6.16
C PRO A 93 -3.01 9.87 -6.33
N ASN A 94 -3.34 9.17 -5.24
CA ASN A 94 -3.82 7.80 -5.32
C ASN A 94 -5.21 7.67 -5.93
N ALA A 95 -6.12 8.60 -5.64
CA ALA A 95 -7.45 8.60 -6.26
C ALA A 95 -7.34 8.78 -7.78
N LEU A 96 -6.44 9.67 -8.23
CA LEU A 96 -6.13 9.90 -9.63
C LEU A 96 -5.48 8.67 -10.27
N PHE A 97 -4.39 8.15 -9.68
CA PHE A 97 -3.68 6.98 -10.20
C PHE A 97 -4.56 5.73 -10.22
N GLY A 98 -5.41 5.53 -9.21
CA GLY A 98 -6.37 4.43 -9.19
C GLY A 98 -7.38 4.51 -10.34
N THR A 99 -7.86 5.71 -10.66
CA THR A 99 -8.77 5.95 -11.79
C THR A 99 -8.05 5.73 -13.13
N LEU A 100 -6.83 6.25 -13.28
CA LEU A 100 -6.02 6.06 -14.49
C LEU A 100 -5.60 4.59 -14.67
N THR A 101 -5.37 3.86 -13.59
CA THR A 101 -5.01 2.44 -13.64
C THR A 101 -6.12 1.59 -14.26
N VAL A 102 -7.41 1.95 -14.06
CA VAL A 102 -8.54 1.33 -14.79
C VAL A 102 -8.38 1.49 -16.30
N LEU A 103 -8.00 2.69 -16.76
CA LEU A 103 -7.75 2.96 -18.18
C LEU A 103 -6.55 2.18 -18.71
N PHE A 104 -5.44 2.16 -17.96
CA PHE A 104 -4.24 1.41 -18.35
C PHE A 104 -4.54 -0.08 -18.44
N PHE A 105 -5.31 -0.60 -17.49
CA PHE A 105 -5.73 -1.98 -17.45
C PHE A 105 -6.64 -2.34 -18.63
N PHE A 106 -7.61 -1.49 -18.98
CA PHE A 106 -8.40 -1.65 -20.20
C PHE A 106 -7.51 -1.84 -21.43
N PHE A 107 -6.50 -0.97 -21.60
CA PHE A 107 -5.58 -1.07 -22.74
C PHE A 107 -4.69 -2.31 -22.69
N LEU A 108 -4.25 -2.74 -21.50
CA LEU A 108 -3.49 -3.97 -21.32
C LEU A 108 -4.31 -5.19 -21.75
N VAL A 109 -5.52 -5.35 -21.22
CA VAL A 109 -6.39 -6.49 -21.56
C VAL A 109 -6.72 -6.50 -23.05
N ARG A 110 -6.92 -5.31 -23.65
CA ARG A 110 -7.14 -5.17 -25.09
C ARG A 110 -5.92 -5.57 -25.91
N GLU A 111 -4.72 -5.26 -25.46
CA GLU A 111 -3.48 -5.67 -26.11
C GLU A 111 -3.27 -7.19 -26.04
N ILE A 112 -3.60 -7.81 -24.89
CA ILE A 112 -3.48 -9.26 -24.66
C ILE A 112 -4.51 -10.06 -25.49
N PHE A 113 -5.79 -9.75 -25.35
CA PHE A 113 -6.88 -10.57 -25.91
C PHE A 113 -7.41 -10.08 -27.26
N LYS A 114 -7.11 -8.84 -27.65
CA LYS A 114 -7.63 -8.18 -28.88
C LYS A 114 -9.16 -8.17 -28.97
N LYS A 115 -9.85 -8.22 -27.82
CA LYS A 115 -11.32 -8.22 -27.70
C LYS A 115 -11.79 -7.10 -26.78
N ASP A 116 -12.58 -6.18 -27.31
CA ASP A 116 -13.13 -5.05 -26.56
C ASP A 116 -14.03 -5.51 -25.40
N GLU A 117 -14.80 -6.59 -25.57
CA GLU A 117 -15.70 -7.13 -24.53
C GLU A 117 -14.96 -7.53 -23.26
N ILE A 118 -13.90 -8.35 -23.40
CA ILE A 118 -13.07 -8.78 -22.26
C ILE A 118 -12.45 -7.57 -21.59
N SER A 119 -11.97 -6.62 -22.40
CA SER A 119 -11.32 -5.40 -21.90
C SER A 119 -12.27 -4.51 -21.10
N LEU A 120 -13.51 -4.33 -21.58
CA LEU A 120 -14.53 -3.54 -20.89
C LEU A 120 -15.00 -4.21 -19.59
N VAL A 121 -15.25 -5.53 -19.61
CA VAL A 121 -15.68 -6.25 -18.40
C VAL A 121 -14.56 -6.27 -17.36
N SER A 122 -13.31 -6.55 -17.74
CA SER A 122 -12.17 -6.48 -16.82
C SER A 122 -11.98 -5.08 -16.25
N ALA A 123 -12.08 -4.03 -17.07
CA ALA A 123 -11.97 -2.65 -16.59
C ALA A 123 -13.11 -2.26 -15.64
N PHE A 124 -14.34 -2.69 -15.93
CA PHE A 124 -15.47 -2.49 -15.04
C PHE A 124 -15.27 -3.18 -13.68
N LEU A 125 -14.87 -4.46 -13.67
CA LEU A 125 -14.59 -5.20 -12.44
C LEU A 125 -13.46 -4.55 -11.63
N PHE A 126 -12.39 -4.12 -12.29
CA PHE A 126 -11.31 -3.38 -11.64
C PHE A 126 -11.78 -2.03 -11.05
N ALA A 127 -12.67 -1.32 -11.77
CA ALA A 127 -13.21 -0.05 -11.31
C ALA A 127 -14.02 -0.18 -10.01
N ILE A 128 -14.79 -1.27 -9.88
CA ILE A 128 -15.65 -1.55 -8.72
C ILE A 128 -14.99 -2.43 -7.65
N SER A 129 -13.82 -3.02 -7.90
CA SER A 129 -13.15 -3.93 -6.97
C SER A 129 -12.89 -3.28 -5.61
N SER A 130 -13.28 -3.96 -4.52
CA SER A 130 -13.01 -3.52 -3.15
C SER A 130 -11.51 -3.34 -2.90
N TRP A 131 -10.68 -4.31 -3.32
CA TRP A 131 -9.22 -4.23 -3.22
C TRP A 131 -8.65 -3.02 -3.97
N SER A 132 -9.13 -2.76 -5.20
CA SER A 132 -8.67 -1.62 -5.98
C SER A 132 -9.02 -0.29 -5.33
N ILE A 133 -10.27 -0.13 -4.91
CA ILE A 133 -10.76 1.12 -4.34
C ILE A 133 -10.07 1.39 -2.99
N GLN A 134 -9.87 0.37 -2.16
CA GLN A 134 -9.21 0.50 -0.87
C GLN A 134 -7.85 1.20 -0.98
N PHE A 135 -6.93 0.65 -1.78
CA PHE A 135 -5.58 1.20 -1.94
C PHE A 135 -5.52 2.44 -2.84
N SER A 136 -6.63 2.81 -3.49
CA SER A 136 -6.73 4.05 -4.26
C SER A 136 -7.17 5.26 -3.42
N ARG A 137 -7.50 5.10 -2.13
CA ARG A 137 -8.19 6.14 -1.35
C ARG A 137 -7.47 6.63 -0.09
N PHE A 138 -6.31 6.07 0.22
CA PHE A 138 -5.36 6.60 1.21
C PHE A 138 -3.95 6.59 0.62
N ALA A 139 -2.96 7.25 1.22
CA ALA A 139 -1.64 7.46 0.63
C ALA A 139 -0.71 6.24 0.76
N HIS A 140 -1.12 5.13 0.13
CA HIS A 140 -0.32 3.91 0.04
C HIS A 140 0.34 3.75 -1.33
N GLU A 141 1.64 3.52 -1.39
CA GLU A 141 2.41 3.64 -2.62
C GLU A 141 2.21 2.46 -3.61
N THR A 142 1.75 1.31 -3.10
CA THR A 142 1.46 0.09 -3.89
C THR A 142 0.50 0.31 -5.07
N ASN A 143 -0.48 1.21 -4.97
CA ASN A 143 -1.41 1.49 -6.06
C ASN A 143 -0.71 2.13 -7.26
N ILE A 144 0.26 3.03 -7.01
CA ILE A 144 1.12 3.59 -8.06
C ILE A 144 2.00 2.50 -8.66
N ALA A 145 2.60 1.66 -7.82
CA ALA A 145 3.43 0.54 -8.27
C ALA A 145 2.67 -0.41 -9.23
N LEU A 146 1.41 -0.72 -8.90
CA LEU A 146 0.53 -1.52 -9.75
C LEU A 146 0.30 -0.87 -11.12
N GLY A 147 -0.05 0.42 -11.14
CA GLY A 147 -0.24 1.17 -12.38
C GLY A 147 1.00 1.15 -13.28
N PHE A 148 2.19 1.29 -12.68
CA PHE A 148 3.46 1.16 -13.39
C PHE A 148 3.67 -0.25 -13.95
N ASN A 149 3.42 -1.32 -13.19
CA ASN A 149 3.58 -2.70 -13.68
C ASN A 149 2.63 -3.03 -14.85
N ILE A 150 1.40 -2.51 -14.80
CA ILE A 150 0.43 -2.62 -15.91
C ILE A 150 0.96 -1.88 -17.16
N LEU A 151 1.45 -0.65 -17.01
CA LEU A 151 2.00 0.13 -18.11
C LEU A 151 3.28 -0.50 -18.68
N ILE A 152 4.18 -1.01 -17.84
CA ILE A 152 5.39 -1.72 -18.26
C ILE A 152 5.00 -2.88 -19.17
N THR A 153 4.02 -3.69 -18.76
CA THR A 153 3.57 -4.84 -19.56
C THR A 153 2.88 -4.39 -20.85
N LEU A 154 2.01 -3.38 -20.78
CA LEU A 154 1.34 -2.82 -21.95
C LEU A 154 2.34 -2.33 -23.00
N PHE A 155 3.31 -1.50 -22.60
CA PHE A 155 4.32 -0.96 -23.50
C PHE A 155 5.34 -1.99 -23.95
N PHE A 156 5.65 -2.99 -23.13
CA PHE A 156 6.45 -4.14 -23.54
C PHE A 156 5.75 -4.90 -24.68
N LEU A 157 4.48 -5.26 -24.52
CA LEU A 157 3.70 -5.98 -25.54
C LEU A 157 3.53 -5.16 -26.82
N LYS A 158 3.29 -3.85 -26.71
CA LYS A 158 3.31 -2.94 -27.87
C LYS A 158 4.69 -2.84 -28.51
N GLY A 159 5.75 -2.91 -27.70
CA GLY A 159 7.15 -2.93 -28.09
C GLY A 159 7.50 -4.10 -28.99
N LEU A 160 6.88 -5.27 -28.76
CA LEU A 160 7.04 -6.45 -29.62
C LEU A 160 6.56 -6.21 -31.06
N LYS A 161 5.61 -5.28 -31.26
CA LYS A 161 5.11 -4.89 -32.60
C LYS A 161 5.83 -3.66 -33.14
N LYS A 162 6.16 -2.71 -32.27
CA LYS A 162 6.84 -1.45 -32.60
C LYS A 162 7.92 -1.17 -31.55
N ALA A 163 9.16 -1.53 -31.87
CA ALA A 163 10.29 -1.56 -30.95
C ALA A 163 10.48 -0.28 -30.12
N LYS A 164 10.15 0.91 -30.65
CA LYS A 164 10.27 2.20 -29.92
C LYS A 164 9.50 2.22 -28.58
N TYR A 165 8.41 1.46 -28.44
CA TYR A 165 7.69 1.38 -27.17
C TYR A 165 8.46 0.63 -26.07
N LEU A 166 9.48 -0.16 -26.42
CA LEU A 166 10.37 -0.76 -25.43
C LEU A 166 11.18 0.29 -24.68
N LEU A 167 11.47 1.45 -25.28
CA LEU A 167 12.13 2.56 -24.58
C LEU A 167 11.26 3.08 -23.44
N ILE A 168 9.95 3.21 -23.68
CA ILE A 168 8.98 3.62 -22.65
C ILE A 168 8.88 2.56 -21.56
N ALA A 169 8.83 1.26 -21.94
CA ALA A 169 8.85 0.17 -20.96
C ALA A 169 10.12 0.19 -20.09
N GLY A 170 11.29 0.45 -20.68
CA GLY A 170 12.56 0.59 -19.96
C GLY A 170 12.54 1.75 -18.96
N VAL A 171 12.08 2.93 -19.40
CA VAL A 171 11.92 4.11 -18.52
C VAL A 171 11.00 3.82 -17.34
N LEU A 172 9.81 3.27 -17.61
CA LEU A 172 8.85 2.92 -16.56
C LEU A 172 9.38 1.86 -15.61
N SER A 173 10.18 0.91 -16.11
CA SER A 173 10.82 -0.13 -15.31
C SER A 173 11.86 0.44 -14.33
N GLY A 174 12.62 1.44 -14.74
CA GLY A 174 13.53 2.15 -13.83
C GLY A 174 12.77 2.96 -12.78
N LEU A 175 11.71 3.67 -13.20
CA LEU A 175 10.89 4.49 -12.31
C LEU A 175 10.08 3.67 -11.30
N SER A 176 9.70 2.43 -11.62
CA SER A 176 8.91 1.60 -10.71
C SER A 176 9.63 1.32 -9.38
N LEU A 177 10.97 1.30 -9.37
CA LEU A 177 11.77 1.06 -8.17
C LEU A 177 11.66 2.19 -7.12
N TYR A 178 11.18 3.36 -7.54
CA TYR A 178 10.91 4.51 -6.70
C TYR A 178 9.47 4.52 -6.15
N THR A 179 8.62 3.57 -6.57
CA THR A 179 7.20 3.55 -6.19
C THR A 179 6.97 2.85 -4.85
N TYR A 180 7.38 1.60 -4.71
CA TYR A 180 7.08 0.79 -3.52
C TYR A 180 8.17 -0.25 -3.27
N GLN A 181 8.34 -0.67 -2.02
CA GLN A 181 9.40 -1.62 -1.66
C GLN A 181 9.22 -2.97 -2.38
N SER A 182 7.99 -3.49 -2.47
CA SER A 182 7.76 -4.74 -3.20
C SER A 182 7.99 -4.63 -4.71
N ALA A 183 7.95 -3.42 -5.29
CA ALA A 183 8.26 -3.21 -6.71
C ALA A 183 9.73 -3.53 -7.02
N LYS A 184 10.64 -3.36 -6.04
CA LYS A 184 12.06 -3.71 -6.17
C LYS A 184 12.32 -5.19 -6.42
N ILE A 185 11.38 -6.05 -6.04
CA ILE A 185 11.43 -7.50 -6.28
C ILE A 185 10.50 -7.87 -7.43
N PHE A 186 9.25 -7.41 -7.39
CA PHE A 186 8.23 -7.81 -8.36
C PHE A 186 8.53 -7.31 -9.78
N THR A 187 8.94 -6.05 -9.97
CA THR A 187 9.16 -5.50 -11.32
C THR A 187 10.31 -6.22 -12.05
N PRO A 188 11.49 -6.48 -11.45
CA PRO A 188 12.52 -7.29 -12.10
C PRO A 188 12.04 -8.69 -12.49
N LEU A 189 11.28 -9.37 -11.62
CA LEU A 189 10.72 -10.70 -11.90
C LEU A 189 9.66 -10.65 -13.02
N LEU A 190 8.86 -9.58 -13.08
CA LEU A 190 7.90 -9.35 -14.16
C LEU A 190 8.64 -9.17 -15.49
N ILE A 191 9.66 -8.32 -15.54
CA ILE A 191 10.46 -8.10 -16.76
C ILE A 191 11.14 -9.40 -17.20
N LEU A 192 11.74 -10.15 -16.26
CA LEU A 192 12.34 -11.45 -16.55
C LEU A 192 11.30 -12.41 -17.15
N SER A 193 10.11 -12.48 -16.56
CA SER A 193 9.00 -13.31 -17.06
C SER A 193 8.60 -12.90 -18.48
N LEU A 194 8.45 -11.60 -18.74
CA LEU A 194 8.12 -11.07 -20.07
C LEU A 194 9.19 -11.41 -21.10
N VAL A 195 10.47 -11.22 -20.75
CA VAL A 195 11.60 -11.56 -21.63
C VAL A 195 11.61 -13.06 -21.94
N LEU A 196 11.41 -13.93 -20.94
CA LEU A 196 11.39 -15.38 -21.15
C LEU A 196 10.23 -15.85 -22.02
N ILE A 197 9.02 -15.31 -21.79
CA ILE A 197 7.81 -15.67 -22.55
C ILE A 197 7.91 -15.22 -24.01
N PHE A 198 8.41 -13.99 -24.24
CA PHE A 198 8.43 -13.34 -25.56
C PHE A 198 9.83 -13.29 -26.19
N ARG A 199 10.76 -14.13 -25.73
CA ARG A 199 12.17 -14.15 -26.19
C ARG A 199 12.31 -14.26 -27.71
N LYS A 200 11.48 -15.08 -28.36
CA LYS A 200 11.54 -15.31 -29.80
C LYS A 200 11.25 -14.03 -30.58
N GLU A 201 10.24 -13.28 -30.15
CA GLU A 201 9.91 -11.98 -30.75
C GLU A 201 10.99 -10.94 -30.48
N LEU A 202 11.56 -10.91 -29.28
CA LEU A 202 12.65 -9.99 -28.96
C LEU A 202 13.88 -10.20 -29.84
N PHE A 203 14.23 -11.45 -30.17
CA PHE A 203 15.38 -11.74 -31.04
C PHE A 203 15.24 -11.20 -32.48
N ILE A 204 14.02 -10.92 -32.92
CA ILE A 204 13.73 -10.37 -34.25
C ILE A 204 13.87 -8.83 -34.26
N LEU A 205 13.78 -8.18 -33.11
CA LEU A 205 13.82 -6.72 -33.01
C LEU A 205 15.24 -6.17 -33.12
N SER A 206 15.33 -4.85 -33.37
CA SER A 206 16.60 -4.13 -33.39
C SER A 206 17.33 -4.25 -32.05
N ARG A 207 18.52 -4.88 -32.07
CA ARG A 207 19.42 -4.99 -30.91
C ARG A 207 19.76 -3.63 -30.31
N LYS A 208 19.89 -2.59 -31.15
CA LYS A 208 20.15 -1.21 -30.71
C LYS A 208 19.01 -0.68 -29.83
N ILE A 209 17.76 -0.92 -30.21
CA ILE A 209 16.60 -0.44 -29.42
C ILE A 209 16.47 -1.21 -28.11
N ILE A 210 16.68 -2.53 -28.13
CA ILE A 210 16.68 -3.34 -26.91
C ILE A 210 17.78 -2.87 -25.96
N ALA A 211 19.02 -2.73 -26.45
CA ALA A 211 20.13 -2.21 -25.65
C ALA A 211 19.83 -0.80 -25.11
N SER A 212 19.28 0.09 -25.94
CA SER A 212 18.88 1.43 -25.52
C SER A 212 17.81 1.39 -24.42
N SER A 213 16.83 0.49 -24.50
CA SER A 213 15.81 0.35 -23.45
C SER A 213 16.39 -0.13 -22.12
N ILE A 214 17.36 -1.04 -22.15
CA ILE A 214 18.07 -1.55 -20.96
C ILE A 214 18.91 -0.43 -20.35
N VAL A 215 19.69 0.28 -21.17
CA VAL A 215 20.53 1.40 -20.71
C VAL A 215 19.67 2.50 -20.11
N LEU A 216 18.55 2.89 -20.75
CA LEU A 216 17.64 3.90 -20.19
C LEU A 216 17.03 3.47 -18.86
N GLY A 217 16.57 2.22 -18.76
CA GLY A 217 16.03 1.69 -17.50
C GLY A 217 17.08 1.66 -16.40
N PHE A 218 18.32 1.27 -16.73
CA PHE A 218 19.45 1.27 -15.79
C PHE A 218 19.84 2.67 -15.34
N LEU A 219 19.95 3.63 -16.25
CA LEU A 219 20.28 5.03 -15.93
C LEU A 219 19.24 5.65 -14.99
N ILE A 220 17.96 5.34 -15.17
CA ILE A 220 16.89 5.81 -14.27
C ILE A 220 16.94 5.10 -12.92
N CYS A 221 17.27 3.80 -12.90
CA CYS A 221 17.44 3.04 -11.66
C CYS A 221 18.69 3.49 -10.85
N LEU A 222 19.71 4.01 -11.54
CA LEU A 222 21.03 4.25 -10.96
C LEU A 222 21.01 5.09 -9.66
N PRO A 223 20.30 6.23 -9.54
CA PRO A 223 20.24 6.98 -8.28
C PRO A 223 19.72 6.15 -7.09
N MET A 224 18.63 5.39 -7.28
CA MET A 224 18.11 4.49 -6.25
C MET A 224 19.12 3.38 -5.90
N PHE A 225 19.78 2.81 -6.91
CA PHE A 225 20.79 1.77 -6.70
C PHE A 225 22.00 2.30 -5.90
N LEU A 226 22.53 3.46 -6.28
CA LEU A 226 23.62 4.13 -5.55
C LEU A 226 23.19 4.48 -4.12
N PHE A 227 21.96 4.95 -3.92
CA PHE A 227 21.44 5.25 -2.60
C PHE A 227 21.38 4.01 -1.70
N ILE A 228 20.90 2.88 -2.21
CA ILE A 228 20.84 1.62 -1.46
C ILE A 228 22.25 1.12 -1.08
N LEU A 229 23.23 1.28 -1.98
CA LEU A 229 24.61 0.85 -1.72
C LEU A 229 25.35 1.75 -0.71
N THR A 230 25.10 3.06 -0.76
CA THR A 230 25.83 4.05 0.06
C THR A 230 25.19 4.25 1.44
N ASN A 231 23.87 4.08 1.54
CA ASN A 231 23.13 4.28 2.78
C ASN A 231 22.74 2.94 3.41
N THR A 232 23.58 2.43 4.31
CA THR A 232 23.36 1.14 5.00
C THR A 232 22.06 1.09 5.80
N ASN A 233 21.56 2.26 6.25
CA ASN A 233 20.28 2.39 6.96
C ASN A 233 19.08 2.25 6.02
N SER A 234 19.23 2.42 4.70
CA SER A 234 18.13 2.19 3.75
C SER A 234 17.65 0.73 3.70
N LEU A 235 18.47 -0.20 4.20
CA LEU A 235 18.16 -1.62 4.32
C LEU A 235 17.67 -2.03 5.72
N SER A 236 17.60 -1.12 6.69
CA SER A 236 17.14 -1.43 8.06
C SER A 236 15.77 -2.09 8.04
N ARG A 237 14.82 -1.49 7.32
CA ARG A 237 13.46 -2.02 7.20
C ARG A 237 13.39 -3.40 6.59
N ALA A 238 14.19 -3.68 5.56
CA ALA A 238 14.25 -5.00 4.95
C ALA A 238 14.76 -6.05 5.95
N LYS A 239 15.66 -5.67 6.87
CA LYS A 239 16.11 -6.51 7.98
C LYS A 239 15.04 -6.63 9.08
N ASP A 240 14.25 -5.61 9.34
CA ASP A 240 13.24 -5.65 10.40
C ASP A 240 12.02 -6.50 10.02
N VAL A 241 11.53 -6.32 8.78
CA VAL A 241 10.35 -7.05 8.30
C VAL A 241 10.69 -8.43 7.73
N GLY A 242 11.96 -8.68 7.41
CA GLY A 242 12.43 -9.94 6.85
C GLY A 242 12.41 -11.07 7.87
N PHE A 243 11.84 -12.23 7.51
CA PHE A 243 11.88 -13.39 8.41
C PHE A 243 13.29 -14.02 8.50
N LEU A 244 14.14 -13.80 7.50
CA LEU A 244 15.50 -14.35 7.45
C LEU A 244 16.47 -13.65 8.42
N SER A 245 16.23 -12.39 8.72
CA SER A 245 17.08 -11.55 9.56
C SER A 245 16.73 -11.67 11.04
N ASN A 246 15.46 -11.87 11.39
CA ASN A 246 15.03 -12.07 12.77
C ASN A 246 15.03 -13.55 13.17
N THR A 247 16.23 -14.08 13.40
CA THR A 247 16.48 -15.49 13.74
C THR A 247 15.68 -15.92 14.98
N THR A 248 15.55 -15.06 15.99
CA THR A 248 14.83 -15.36 17.24
C THR A 248 13.33 -15.51 17.01
N ARG A 249 12.72 -14.69 16.13
CA ARG A 249 11.28 -14.80 15.84
C ARG A 249 10.97 -16.01 14.94
N THR A 250 11.88 -16.40 14.05
CA THR A 250 11.69 -17.55 13.14
C THR A 250 12.05 -18.89 13.74
N LEU A 251 13.12 -18.93 14.52
CA LEU A 251 13.69 -20.14 15.10
C LEU A 251 13.50 -20.16 16.63
N GLY A 252 12.48 -19.46 17.14
CA GLY A 252 12.26 -19.18 18.57
C GLY A 252 12.27 -20.41 19.48
N ASP A 253 12.12 -20.19 20.79
CA ASP A 253 12.45 -21.18 21.83
C ASP A 253 11.90 -22.59 21.60
N LYS A 254 10.69 -22.72 21.06
CA LYS A 254 10.08 -24.02 20.70
C LYS A 254 10.92 -24.83 19.71
N TYR A 255 11.55 -24.17 18.75
CA TYR A 255 12.37 -24.83 17.74
C TYR A 255 13.75 -25.23 18.29
N VAL A 256 14.35 -24.38 19.14
CA VAL A 256 15.57 -24.72 19.88
C VAL A 256 15.30 -25.92 20.80
N GLN A 257 14.17 -25.94 21.48
CA GLN A 257 13.72 -27.06 22.31
C GLN A 257 13.54 -28.33 21.46
N LYS A 258 12.97 -28.21 20.26
CA LYS A 258 12.76 -29.35 19.35
C LYS A 258 14.08 -29.97 18.89
N ILE A 259 15.01 -29.17 18.39
CA ILE A 259 16.37 -29.65 18.03
C ILE A 259 17.06 -30.29 19.25
N THR A 260 16.90 -29.70 20.44
CA THR A 260 17.52 -30.23 21.66
C THR A 260 16.91 -31.58 22.04
N ALA A 261 15.60 -31.73 21.92
CA ALA A 261 14.91 -33.01 22.12
C ALA A 261 15.37 -34.05 21.08
N ASP A 262 15.48 -33.68 19.80
CA ASP A 262 15.93 -34.58 18.73
C ASP A 262 17.37 -35.05 18.94
N ARG A 263 18.25 -34.18 19.46
CA ARG A 263 19.61 -34.56 19.86
C ARG A 263 19.60 -35.53 21.04
N ASN A 264 18.75 -35.30 22.03
CA ASN A 264 18.67 -36.14 23.22
C ASN A 264 18.05 -37.52 22.92
N SER A 265 17.15 -37.61 21.94
CA SER A 265 16.51 -38.86 21.50
C SER A 265 17.26 -39.59 20.39
N ASN A 266 18.39 -39.06 19.90
CA ASN A 266 19.09 -39.53 18.70
C ASN A 266 18.17 -39.63 17.45
N ASP A 267 17.18 -38.74 17.33
CA ASP A 267 16.32 -38.66 16.14
C ASP A 267 17.05 -37.98 14.98
N LEU A 268 17.73 -38.79 14.17
CA LEU A 268 18.44 -38.35 12.97
C LEU A 268 17.51 -37.68 11.93
N ILE A 269 16.24 -38.10 11.88
CA ILE A 269 15.25 -37.52 10.95
C ILE A 269 14.82 -36.15 11.47
N GLY A 270 14.52 -36.05 12.78
CA GLY A 270 14.26 -34.79 13.48
C GLY A 270 15.36 -33.76 13.22
N LEU A 271 16.62 -34.13 13.39
CA LEU A 271 17.77 -33.23 13.13
C LEU A 271 17.86 -32.72 11.69
N ILE A 272 17.41 -33.49 10.70
CA ILE A 272 17.34 -33.06 9.30
C ILE A 272 16.13 -32.14 9.10
N VAL A 273 14.94 -32.58 9.50
CA VAL A 273 13.65 -31.91 9.26
C VAL A 273 13.53 -30.59 10.03
N ASP A 274 14.16 -30.56 11.20
CA ASP A 274 14.31 -29.41 12.07
C ASP A 274 15.70 -28.79 11.88
N ASN A 275 16.27 -28.82 10.67
CA ASN A 275 17.40 -27.97 10.30
C ASN A 275 16.92 -26.54 9.97
N ARG A 276 17.67 -25.52 10.39
CA ARG A 276 17.28 -24.10 10.23
C ARG A 276 16.91 -23.73 8.79
N ARG A 277 17.60 -24.34 7.81
CA ARG A 277 17.36 -24.11 6.38
C ARG A 277 15.98 -24.65 5.96
N ILE A 278 15.58 -25.80 6.49
CA ILE A 278 14.27 -26.39 6.21
C ILE A 278 13.17 -25.56 6.89
N VAL A 279 13.39 -25.04 8.10
CA VAL A 279 12.41 -24.14 8.73
C VAL A 279 12.24 -22.84 7.95
N TYR A 280 13.32 -22.23 7.48
CA TYR A 280 13.21 -21.07 6.60
C TYR A 280 12.47 -21.38 5.30
N ALA A 281 12.73 -22.53 4.68
CA ALA A 281 12.00 -22.97 3.49
C ALA A 281 10.50 -23.21 3.77
N LYS A 282 10.17 -23.91 4.87
CA LYS A 282 8.78 -24.13 5.30
C LYS A 282 8.06 -22.81 5.59
N THR A 283 8.74 -21.87 6.26
CA THR A 283 8.20 -20.54 6.56
C THR A 283 7.91 -19.78 5.27
N PHE A 284 8.87 -19.74 4.33
CA PHE A 284 8.65 -19.11 3.03
C PHE A 284 7.48 -19.74 2.27
N ILE A 285 7.39 -21.07 2.22
CA ILE A 285 6.30 -21.79 1.54
C ILE A 285 4.96 -21.48 2.20
N ASN A 286 4.88 -21.52 3.53
CA ASN A 286 3.65 -21.18 4.26
C ASN A 286 3.24 -19.73 4.00
N ASN A 287 4.19 -18.78 4.09
CA ASN A 287 3.96 -17.38 3.81
C ASN A 287 3.48 -17.17 2.37
N TYR A 288 4.10 -17.85 1.40
CA TYR A 288 3.72 -17.82 0.00
C TYR A 288 2.29 -18.35 -0.21
N LEU A 289 1.98 -19.54 0.32
CA LEU A 289 0.70 -20.21 0.16
C LEU A 289 -0.44 -19.48 0.88
N SER A 290 -0.16 -18.77 1.97
CA SER A 290 -1.17 -18.01 2.72
C SER A 290 -1.89 -16.94 1.86
N HIS A 291 -1.25 -16.45 0.79
CA HIS A 291 -1.86 -15.48 -0.12
C HIS A 291 -2.86 -16.10 -1.12
N PHE A 292 -2.93 -17.44 -1.18
CA PHE A 292 -3.92 -18.18 -1.96
C PHE A 292 -5.06 -18.73 -1.08
N ASP A 293 -5.06 -18.41 0.21
CA ASP A 293 -6.12 -18.78 1.12
C ASP A 293 -7.44 -18.10 0.70
N LEU A 294 -8.48 -18.90 0.46
CA LEU A 294 -9.78 -18.40 -0.01
C LEU A 294 -10.53 -17.65 1.10
N ASN A 295 -10.31 -18.00 2.37
CA ASN A 295 -10.88 -17.27 3.49
C ASN A 295 -10.29 -15.86 3.55
N TRP A 296 -8.97 -15.74 3.40
CA TRP A 296 -8.29 -14.45 3.28
C TRP A 296 -8.77 -13.64 2.07
N LEU A 297 -8.84 -14.25 0.88
CA LEU A 297 -9.24 -13.54 -0.34
C LEU A 297 -10.70 -13.05 -0.31
N PHE A 298 -11.64 -13.81 0.24
CA PHE A 298 -13.07 -13.56 0.06
C PHE A 298 -13.83 -13.20 1.35
N ILE A 299 -13.30 -13.48 2.54
CA ILE A 299 -14.04 -13.39 3.80
C ILE A 299 -13.35 -12.50 4.83
N THR A 300 -12.10 -12.79 5.19
CA THR A 300 -11.42 -12.18 6.35
C THR A 300 -10.43 -11.09 5.99
N GLY A 301 -9.74 -11.22 4.84
CA GLY A 301 -8.59 -10.42 4.41
C GLY A 301 -7.61 -10.00 5.53
N ASP A 302 -7.09 -8.77 5.48
CA ASP A 302 -6.02 -8.26 6.36
C ASP A 302 -6.57 -7.81 7.74
N SER A 303 -7.21 -8.74 8.46
CA SER A 303 -7.92 -8.46 9.73
C SER A 303 -7.05 -7.80 10.80
N ASN A 304 -5.73 -8.01 10.78
CA ASN A 304 -4.80 -7.51 11.80
C ASN A 304 -4.35 -6.07 11.57
N ILE A 305 -4.50 -5.51 10.36
CA ILE A 305 -3.99 -4.18 9.99
C ILE A 305 -5.10 -3.12 10.02
N GLY A 306 -6.35 -3.51 9.77
CA GLY A 306 -7.52 -2.63 9.80
C GLY A 306 -7.58 -1.56 8.69
N ARG A 307 -6.45 -1.14 8.10
CA ARG A 307 -6.42 -0.14 7.01
C ARG A 307 -6.49 -0.74 5.60
N HIS A 308 -6.24 -2.04 5.45
CA HIS A 308 -6.07 -2.69 4.15
C HIS A 308 -7.37 -3.27 3.55
N GLN A 309 -8.47 -3.15 4.26
CA GLN A 309 -9.78 -3.59 3.81
C GLN A 309 -10.87 -2.90 4.61
N PRO A 310 -12.10 -2.85 4.11
CA PRO A 310 -13.22 -2.40 4.90
C PRO A 310 -13.73 -3.54 5.78
N PRO A 311 -14.52 -3.23 6.83
CA PRO A 311 -14.88 -4.22 7.85
C PRO A 311 -15.68 -5.40 7.28
N ARG A 312 -15.43 -6.60 7.82
CA ARG A 312 -16.22 -7.83 7.59
C ARG A 312 -16.34 -8.25 6.12
N MET A 313 -15.26 -8.12 5.35
CA MET A 313 -15.14 -8.75 4.03
C MET A 313 -13.68 -8.93 3.63
N GLY A 314 -13.44 -9.83 2.68
CA GLY A 314 -12.14 -10.00 2.05
C GLY A 314 -11.86 -8.98 0.95
N HIS A 315 -10.78 -9.24 0.21
CA HIS A 315 -10.29 -8.39 -0.87
C HIS A 315 -11.06 -8.57 -2.19
N LEU A 316 -11.75 -9.68 -2.36
CA LEU A 316 -12.62 -9.97 -3.50
C LEU A 316 -14.07 -10.20 -3.04
N TYR A 317 -15.03 -9.96 -3.93
CA TYR A 317 -16.42 -10.26 -3.64
C TYR A 317 -16.66 -11.77 -3.68
N LEU A 318 -17.50 -12.28 -2.78
CA LEU A 318 -17.76 -13.72 -2.71
C LEU A 318 -18.35 -14.26 -4.04
N ILE A 319 -19.15 -13.45 -4.73
CA ILE A 319 -19.69 -13.79 -6.07
C ILE A 319 -18.61 -13.95 -7.14
N GLU A 320 -17.43 -13.37 -6.96
CA GLU A 320 -16.33 -13.51 -7.91
C GLU A 320 -15.68 -14.89 -7.87
N LEU A 321 -15.81 -15.63 -6.77
CA LEU A 321 -15.20 -16.96 -6.59
C LEU A 321 -15.57 -17.96 -7.69
N PRO A 322 -16.86 -18.25 -8.00
CA PRO A 322 -17.21 -19.18 -9.08
C PRO A 322 -16.67 -18.73 -10.44
N PHE A 323 -16.66 -17.43 -10.72
CA PHE A 323 -16.14 -16.90 -11.99
C PHE A 323 -14.62 -16.91 -12.05
N LEU A 324 -13.94 -16.73 -10.93
CA LEU A 324 -12.49 -16.89 -10.83
C LEU A 324 -12.10 -18.35 -11.11
N MET A 325 -12.80 -19.32 -10.49
CA MET A 325 -12.57 -20.75 -10.73
C MET A 325 -12.86 -21.14 -12.18
N PHE A 326 -13.96 -20.67 -12.75
CA PHE A 326 -14.27 -20.93 -14.14
C PHE A 326 -13.30 -20.23 -15.10
N GLY A 327 -12.88 -19.01 -14.79
CA GLY A 327 -11.85 -18.28 -15.52
C GLY A 327 -10.50 -19.01 -15.53
N LEU A 328 -10.09 -19.57 -14.40
CA LEU A 328 -8.91 -20.42 -14.28
C LEU A 328 -9.05 -21.67 -15.17
N PHE A 329 -10.18 -22.36 -15.08
CA PHE A 329 -10.48 -23.50 -15.95
C PHE A 329 -10.36 -23.13 -17.43
N LEU A 330 -10.95 -22.01 -17.85
CA LEU A 330 -10.88 -21.51 -19.22
C LEU A 330 -9.45 -21.13 -19.63
N LEU A 331 -8.65 -20.54 -18.74
CA LEU A 331 -7.26 -20.22 -19.03
C LEU A 331 -6.45 -21.49 -19.31
N PHE A 332 -6.57 -22.52 -18.46
CA PHE A 332 -5.78 -23.74 -18.59
C PHE A 332 -6.28 -24.63 -19.73
N PHE A 333 -7.58 -24.90 -19.79
CA PHE A 333 -8.17 -25.88 -20.71
C PHE A 333 -8.78 -25.25 -21.97
N GLY A 334 -9.01 -23.94 -21.97
CA GLY A 334 -9.54 -23.23 -23.13
C GLY A 334 -8.51 -22.98 -24.24
N LYS A 335 -9.01 -22.50 -25.39
CA LYS A 335 -8.26 -22.25 -26.62
C LYS A 335 -7.57 -20.87 -26.63
N TYR A 336 -6.85 -20.54 -25.56
CA TYR A 336 -6.02 -19.32 -25.49
C TYR A 336 -4.58 -19.60 -25.95
N ASP A 337 -3.93 -18.57 -26.51
CA ASP A 337 -2.52 -18.66 -26.90
C ASP A 337 -1.61 -19.00 -25.70
N LYS A 338 -0.59 -19.82 -25.94
CA LYS A 338 0.33 -20.28 -24.89
C LYS A 338 0.99 -19.12 -24.13
N LYS A 339 1.32 -18.02 -24.81
CA LYS A 339 1.97 -16.86 -24.18
C LYS A 339 1.02 -16.11 -23.27
N ILE A 340 -0.27 -16.06 -23.59
CA ILE A 340 -1.31 -15.49 -22.72
C ILE A 340 -1.43 -16.34 -21.45
N LYS A 341 -1.49 -17.67 -21.59
CA LYS A 341 -1.54 -18.59 -20.45
C LYS A 341 -0.32 -18.41 -19.54
N LEU A 342 0.88 -18.39 -20.13
CA LEU A 342 2.12 -18.19 -19.39
C LEU A 342 2.17 -16.81 -18.73
N LEU A 343 1.76 -15.74 -19.40
CA LEU A 343 1.74 -14.39 -18.84
C LEU A 343 0.89 -14.32 -17.57
N VAL A 344 -0.35 -14.81 -17.64
CA VAL A 344 -1.26 -14.80 -16.49
C VAL A 344 -0.73 -15.70 -15.37
N PHE A 345 -0.23 -16.89 -15.72
CA PHE A 345 0.28 -17.84 -14.75
C PHE A 345 1.53 -17.34 -14.02
N TYR A 346 2.55 -16.88 -14.75
CA TYR A 346 3.77 -16.34 -14.14
C TYR A 346 3.49 -15.10 -13.29
N TRP A 347 2.60 -14.21 -13.74
CA TRP A 347 2.24 -13.02 -12.96
C TRP A 347 1.65 -13.40 -11.59
N ILE A 348 0.72 -14.36 -11.56
CA ILE A 348 0.16 -14.89 -10.30
C ILE A 348 1.27 -15.52 -9.45
N LEU A 349 2.14 -16.34 -10.04
CA LEU A 349 3.21 -17.04 -9.30
C LEU A 349 4.27 -16.10 -8.71
N ILE A 350 4.64 -15.03 -9.40
CA ILE A 350 5.68 -14.11 -8.92
C ILE A 350 5.16 -13.09 -7.92
N THR A 351 3.84 -12.82 -7.91
CA THR A 351 3.22 -11.80 -7.04
C THR A 351 3.54 -11.99 -5.55
N PRO A 352 3.32 -13.17 -4.94
CA PRO A 352 3.52 -13.35 -3.50
C PRO A 352 5.00 -13.49 -3.11
N ILE A 353 5.95 -13.59 -4.06
CA ILE A 353 7.38 -13.79 -3.74
C ILE A 353 7.93 -12.67 -2.85
N ALA A 354 7.62 -11.41 -3.18
CA ALA A 354 8.09 -10.27 -2.38
C ALA A 354 7.47 -10.26 -0.97
N ALA A 355 6.20 -10.66 -0.85
CA ALA A 355 5.49 -10.72 0.42
C ALA A 355 5.94 -11.92 1.28
N ALA A 356 6.24 -13.07 0.67
CA ALA A 356 6.60 -14.29 1.37
C ALA A 356 7.90 -14.17 2.20
N ILE A 357 8.75 -13.19 1.88
CA ILE A 357 10.01 -12.90 2.59
C ILE A 357 9.76 -12.09 3.89
N SER A 358 8.52 -11.65 4.13
CA SER A 358 8.15 -10.77 5.24
C SER A 358 7.29 -11.43 6.32
N TRP A 359 7.15 -10.77 7.47
CA TRP A 359 6.39 -11.27 8.63
C TRP A 359 4.87 -11.07 8.59
N ASP A 360 4.41 -9.85 8.25
CA ASP A 360 2.97 -9.59 8.14
C ASP A 360 2.44 -10.23 6.86
N VAL A 361 2.09 -11.50 6.93
CA VAL A 361 1.53 -12.28 5.82
C VAL A 361 0.30 -13.05 6.28
N PRO A 362 -0.70 -13.25 5.41
CA PRO A 362 -0.82 -12.65 4.08
C PRO A 362 -1.03 -11.12 4.15
N ASN A 363 -0.68 -10.40 3.07
CA ASN A 363 -0.74 -8.94 3.03
C ASN A 363 -1.21 -8.39 1.69
N ALA A 364 -2.29 -7.64 1.72
CA ALA A 364 -2.93 -7.10 0.52
C ALA A 364 -2.13 -5.97 -0.14
N GLY A 365 -1.43 -5.15 0.64
CA GLY A 365 -0.60 -4.08 0.11
C GLY A 365 0.59 -4.62 -0.68
N ARG A 366 1.25 -5.68 -0.17
CA ARG A 366 2.40 -6.33 -0.80
C ARG A 366 2.03 -7.20 -2.00
N THR A 367 0.75 -7.59 -2.13
CA THR A 367 0.27 -8.51 -3.18
C THR A 367 -0.82 -7.93 -4.07
N LEU A 368 -1.04 -6.62 -4.05
CA LEU A 368 -2.01 -5.93 -4.93
C LEU A 368 -1.79 -6.27 -6.43
N ASN A 369 -0.57 -6.68 -6.83
CA ASN A 369 -0.29 -7.16 -8.18
C ASN A 369 -1.07 -8.42 -8.59
N PHE A 370 -1.77 -9.14 -7.70
CA PHE A 370 -2.70 -10.19 -8.12
C PHE A 370 -3.91 -9.65 -8.88
N LEU A 371 -4.35 -8.45 -8.50
CA LEU A 371 -5.63 -7.87 -8.88
C LEU A 371 -5.88 -7.88 -10.40
N PRO A 372 -4.94 -7.44 -11.28
CA PRO A 372 -5.17 -7.44 -12.72
C PRO A 372 -5.46 -8.85 -13.28
N MET A 373 -4.77 -9.86 -12.75
CA MET A 373 -4.93 -11.24 -13.22
C MET A 373 -6.25 -11.84 -12.74
N PHE A 374 -6.64 -11.58 -11.48
CA PHE A 374 -7.94 -12.00 -10.97
C PHE A 374 -9.09 -11.33 -11.75
N MET A 375 -9.01 -10.03 -12.03
CA MET A 375 -10.03 -9.31 -12.81
C MET A 375 -10.12 -9.80 -14.27
N ILE A 376 -9.02 -10.24 -14.87
CA ILE A 376 -9.05 -10.93 -16.18
C ILE A 376 -9.79 -12.26 -16.06
N LEU A 377 -9.41 -13.10 -15.11
CA LEU A 377 -9.98 -14.44 -14.94
C LEU A 377 -11.49 -14.38 -14.65
N ILE A 378 -11.90 -13.52 -13.72
CA ILE A 378 -13.31 -13.29 -13.38
C ILE A 378 -14.08 -12.81 -14.62
N ALA A 379 -13.53 -11.87 -15.40
CA ALA A 379 -14.17 -11.40 -16.63
C ALA A 379 -14.35 -12.52 -17.67
N LEU A 380 -13.36 -13.40 -17.84
CA LEU A 380 -13.46 -14.55 -18.73
C LEU A 380 -14.56 -15.52 -18.26
N GLY A 381 -14.60 -15.81 -16.96
CA GLY A 381 -15.62 -16.66 -16.36
C GLY A 381 -17.03 -16.10 -16.58
N ILE A 382 -17.26 -14.83 -16.27
CA ILE A 382 -18.57 -14.16 -16.46
C ILE A 382 -18.98 -14.20 -17.94
N LEU A 383 -18.09 -13.83 -18.85
CA LEU A 383 -18.41 -13.75 -20.28
C LEU A 383 -18.78 -15.11 -20.85
N GLU A 384 -18.05 -16.18 -20.49
CA GLU A 384 -18.40 -17.52 -20.97
C GLU A 384 -19.65 -18.10 -20.30
N SER A 385 -19.91 -17.82 -19.03
CA SER A 385 -21.17 -18.22 -18.38
C SER A 385 -22.37 -17.61 -19.09
N ILE A 386 -22.30 -16.32 -19.44
CA ILE A 386 -23.36 -15.62 -20.17
C ILE A 386 -23.51 -16.15 -21.61
N ARG A 387 -22.40 -16.48 -22.28
CA ARG A 387 -22.43 -17.08 -23.62
C ARG A 387 -23.07 -18.46 -23.61
N PHE A 388 -22.84 -19.26 -22.57
CA PHE A 388 -23.43 -20.58 -22.41
C PHE A 388 -24.94 -20.49 -22.14
N LYS A 389 -25.38 -19.62 -21.22
CA LYS A 389 -26.79 -19.44 -20.85
C LYS A 389 -27.11 -17.96 -20.59
N LYS A 390 -27.75 -17.29 -21.57
CA LYS A 390 -28.08 -15.85 -21.49
C LYS A 390 -28.97 -15.47 -20.30
N TYR A 391 -29.82 -16.36 -19.81
CA TYR A 391 -30.66 -16.07 -18.63
C TYR A 391 -29.84 -15.86 -17.35
N LEU A 392 -28.55 -16.26 -17.32
CA LEU A 392 -27.65 -15.98 -16.19
C LEU A 392 -27.28 -14.51 -16.05
N ILE A 393 -27.54 -13.66 -17.05
CA ILE A 393 -27.22 -12.22 -16.96
C ILE A 393 -27.90 -11.58 -15.75
N PHE A 394 -29.20 -11.81 -15.58
CA PHE A 394 -29.96 -11.20 -14.49
C PHE A 394 -29.45 -11.59 -13.09
N PRO A 395 -29.30 -12.89 -12.74
CA PRO A 395 -28.77 -13.26 -11.42
C PRO A 395 -27.33 -12.82 -11.21
N ILE A 396 -26.48 -12.82 -12.25
CA ILE A 396 -25.10 -12.30 -12.14
C ILE A 396 -25.12 -10.82 -11.79
N VAL A 397 -25.85 -10.00 -12.55
CA VAL A 397 -25.95 -8.56 -12.31
C VAL A 397 -26.54 -8.27 -10.93
N PHE A 398 -27.60 -8.99 -10.53
CA PHE A 398 -28.21 -8.85 -9.21
C PHE A 398 -27.21 -9.13 -8.08
N LEU A 399 -26.50 -10.27 -8.13
CA LEU A 399 -25.55 -10.67 -7.09
C LEU A 399 -24.33 -9.74 -7.01
N PHE A 400 -23.80 -9.29 -8.16
CA PHE A 400 -22.73 -8.29 -8.19
C PHE A 400 -23.21 -6.95 -7.61
N THR A 401 -24.41 -6.51 -7.97
CA THR A 401 -25.00 -5.27 -7.43
C THR A 401 -25.20 -5.38 -5.92
N PHE A 402 -25.69 -6.51 -5.42
CA PHE A 402 -25.86 -6.75 -3.99
C PHE A 402 -24.51 -6.71 -3.24
N ASN A 403 -23.48 -7.44 -3.72
CA ASN A 403 -22.15 -7.42 -3.11
C ASN A 403 -21.52 -6.02 -3.16
N PHE A 404 -21.72 -5.29 -4.26
CA PHE A 404 -21.22 -3.94 -4.41
C PHE A 404 -21.91 -2.95 -3.47
N ILE A 405 -23.24 -3.03 -3.30
CA ILE A 405 -23.98 -2.22 -2.32
C ILE A 405 -23.53 -2.55 -0.89
N TYR A 406 -23.34 -3.83 -0.57
CA TYR A 406 -22.77 -4.24 0.72
C TYR A 406 -21.40 -3.62 0.95
N TYR A 407 -20.51 -3.67 -0.06
CA TYR A 407 -19.20 -3.01 -0.02
C TYR A 407 -19.31 -1.50 0.21
N LEU A 408 -20.20 -0.81 -0.50
CA LEU A 408 -20.39 0.63 -0.33
C LEU A 408 -20.81 0.96 1.10
N ASN A 409 -21.68 0.14 1.71
CA ASN A 409 -22.02 0.30 3.13
C ASN A 409 -20.81 0.05 4.03
N GLN A 410 -20.08 -1.05 3.85
CA GLN A 410 -18.91 -1.35 4.70
C GLN A 410 -17.84 -0.26 4.61
N TYR A 411 -17.56 0.23 3.40
CA TYR A 411 -16.51 1.21 3.17
C TYR A 411 -16.92 2.65 3.53
N PHE A 412 -18.06 3.13 3.02
CA PHE A 412 -18.44 4.54 3.19
C PHE A 412 -19.23 4.83 4.47
N VAL A 413 -19.78 3.81 5.13
CA VAL A 413 -20.58 3.99 6.35
C VAL A 413 -19.89 3.35 7.56
N GLN A 414 -19.56 2.06 7.48
CA GLN A 414 -19.13 1.29 8.65
C GLN A 414 -17.65 1.49 9.01
N GLN A 415 -16.77 1.63 8.02
CA GLN A 415 -15.31 1.68 8.23
C GLN A 415 -14.90 2.77 9.23
N ASN A 416 -15.47 3.97 9.12
CA ASN A 416 -15.15 5.06 10.05
C ASN A 416 -15.53 4.71 11.50
N TYR A 417 -16.55 3.88 11.72
CA TYR A 417 -16.97 3.45 13.05
C TYR A 417 -16.14 2.28 13.60
N PHE A 418 -15.79 1.31 12.76
CA PHE A 418 -15.10 0.08 13.21
C PHE A 418 -13.58 0.16 13.14
N GLN A 419 -13.01 1.06 12.34
CA GLN A 419 -11.57 1.09 12.06
C GLN A 419 -10.91 2.43 12.38
N TYR A 420 -11.59 3.39 13.04
CA TYR A 420 -11.02 4.70 13.39
C TYR A 420 -9.69 4.62 14.16
N PHE A 421 -9.53 3.58 14.97
CA PHE A 421 -8.34 3.34 15.78
C PHE A 421 -7.09 3.19 14.89
N SER A 422 -7.22 2.46 13.78
CA SER A 422 -6.15 2.27 12.82
C SER A 422 -5.73 3.55 12.08
N TRP A 423 -6.53 4.62 12.15
CA TRP A 423 -6.26 5.91 11.53
C TRP A 423 -5.84 7.00 12.54
N GLN A 424 -5.66 6.65 13.81
CA GLN A 424 -5.25 7.59 14.88
C GLN A 424 -6.07 8.89 14.88
N TYR A 425 -7.39 8.73 14.72
CA TYR A 425 -8.38 9.79 14.52
C TYR A 425 -8.26 10.99 15.48
N GLY A 426 -7.86 10.77 16.73
CA GLY A 426 -7.72 11.82 17.74
C GLY A 426 -6.85 13.00 17.31
N TYR A 427 -5.76 12.75 16.58
CA TYR A 427 -4.81 13.81 16.19
C TYR A 427 -5.43 14.88 15.28
N GLU A 428 -6.30 14.49 14.35
CA GLU A 428 -6.95 15.43 13.42
C GLU A 428 -7.76 16.50 14.16
N LYS A 429 -8.36 16.14 15.30
CA LYS A 429 -9.21 17.04 16.08
C LYS A 429 -8.48 17.72 17.22
N ILE A 430 -7.57 17.03 17.92
CA ILE A 430 -6.92 17.59 19.10
C ILE A 430 -5.89 18.65 18.71
N VAL A 431 -5.08 18.45 17.66
CA VAL A 431 -3.97 19.37 17.35
C VAL A 431 -4.45 20.81 17.08
N PRO A 432 -5.52 21.05 16.29
CA PRO A 432 -6.07 22.39 16.14
C PRO A 432 -6.60 22.99 17.45
N GLN A 433 -7.22 22.18 18.32
CA GLN A 433 -7.72 22.64 19.62
C GLN A 433 -6.60 23.03 20.58
N ILE A 434 -5.44 22.37 20.49
CA ILE A 434 -4.25 22.70 21.28
C ILE A 434 -3.66 24.03 20.84
N GLN A 435 -3.65 24.31 19.53
CA GLN A 435 -3.16 25.58 19.00
C GLN A 435 -3.92 26.81 19.56
N GLU A 436 -5.17 26.64 20.01
CA GLU A 436 -5.95 27.71 20.65
C GLU A 436 -5.45 28.07 22.07
N ILE A 437 -4.96 27.07 22.81
CA ILE A 437 -4.61 27.19 24.23
C ILE A 437 -3.11 27.10 24.51
N GLU A 438 -2.30 26.73 23.52
CA GLU A 438 -0.87 26.47 23.66
C GLU A 438 -0.08 27.67 24.21
N LYS A 439 -0.60 28.89 24.09
CA LYS A 439 0.05 30.12 24.58
C LYS A 439 0.08 30.21 26.11
N ASN A 440 -0.80 29.49 26.79
CA ASN A 440 -0.89 29.49 28.25
C ASN A 440 0.13 28.55 28.91
N TYR A 441 0.87 27.77 28.12
CA TYR A 441 1.76 26.72 28.60
C TYR A 441 3.18 26.94 28.08
N LYS A 442 4.17 26.71 28.94
CA LYS A 442 5.59 26.75 28.56
C LYS A 442 6.02 25.49 27.82
N GLU A 443 5.43 24.36 28.17
CA GLU A 443 5.77 23.05 27.61
C GLU A 443 4.52 22.22 27.32
N ILE A 444 4.55 21.47 26.22
CA ILE A 444 3.48 20.56 25.80
C ILE A 444 4.07 19.18 25.60
N ILE A 445 3.67 18.22 26.44
CA ILE A 445 4.14 16.84 26.37
C ILE A 445 3.04 15.98 25.74
N VAL A 446 3.38 15.27 24.67
CA VAL A 446 2.46 14.47 23.87
C VAL A 446 2.86 13.00 23.99
N SER A 447 1.88 12.13 24.23
CA SER A 447 2.09 10.69 24.25
C SER A 447 2.65 10.20 22.92
N ASN A 448 3.64 9.33 22.97
CA ASN A 448 4.24 8.65 21.82
C ASN A 448 4.28 7.13 22.01
N ARG A 449 3.22 6.54 22.58
CA ARG A 449 3.10 5.08 22.83
C ARG A 449 1.91 4.49 22.10
N SER A 450 1.91 3.18 21.87
CA SER A 450 0.78 2.47 21.24
C SER A 450 -0.55 2.78 21.94
N PRO A 451 -1.59 3.20 21.20
CA PRO A 451 -1.72 3.32 19.73
C PRO A 451 -1.42 4.73 19.16
N LEU A 452 -0.96 5.65 19.98
CA LEU A 452 -0.65 7.05 19.69
C LEU A 452 0.84 7.25 19.33
N GLU A 453 1.42 6.28 18.62
CA GLU A 453 2.82 6.31 18.21
C GLU A 453 3.03 7.30 17.05
N GLN A 454 4.29 7.70 16.87
CA GLN A 454 4.72 8.61 15.80
C GLN A 454 4.04 9.97 15.92
N SER A 455 3.77 10.43 17.15
CA SER A 455 2.91 11.59 17.41
C SER A 455 3.46 12.91 16.87
N TYR A 456 4.79 13.07 16.77
CA TYR A 456 5.43 14.29 16.29
C TYR A 456 4.99 14.69 14.87
N ILE A 457 4.84 13.72 13.97
CA ILE A 457 4.57 13.99 12.55
C ILE A 457 3.15 14.52 12.33
N PHE A 458 2.21 14.13 13.20
CA PHE A 458 0.86 14.68 13.22
C PHE A 458 0.86 16.16 13.58
N PHE A 459 1.66 16.56 14.58
CA PHE A 459 1.76 17.96 14.96
C PHE A 459 2.46 18.78 13.88
N LEU A 460 3.54 18.28 13.28
CA LEU A 460 4.18 18.93 12.13
C LEU A 460 3.21 19.18 10.98
N PHE A 461 2.40 18.15 10.64
CA PHE A 461 1.40 18.23 9.58
C PHE A 461 0.26 19.19 9.89
N TYR A 462 -0.45 19.01 11.02
CA TYR A 462 -1.65 19.78 11.33
C TYR A 462 -1.38 21.21 11.76
N LEU A 463 -0.24 21.48 12.43
CA LEU A 463 0.20 22.85 12.72
C LEU A 463 0.81 23.54 11.50
N LYS A 464 1.06 22.80 10.40
CA LYS A 464 1.76 23.29 9.20
C LYS A 464 3.11 23.90 9.57
N TYR A 465 3.84 23.24 10.46
CA TYR A 465 5.07 23.77 11.04
C TYR A 465 6.09 24.11 9.93
N PRO A 466 6.81 25.25 10.01
CA PRO A 466 7.74 25.65 8.96
C PRO A 466 8.85 24.61 8.74
N PRO A 467 9.00 24.05 7.53
CA PRO A 467 9.97 22.99 7.29
C PRO A 467 11.41 23.44 7.52
N GLN A 468 11.75 24.68 7.16
CA GLN A 468 13.08 25.25 7.39
C GLN A 468 13.46 25.22 8.88
N SER A 469 12.53 25.60 9.76
CA SER A 469 12.78 25.59 11.21
C SER A 469 12.89 24.17 11.77
N TYR A 470 12.16 23.21 11.21
CA TYR A 470 12.28 21.81 11.63
C TYR A 470 13.60 21.19 11.17
N GLN A 471 14.01 21.45 9.93
CA GLN A 471 15.25 20.92 9.35
C GLN A 471 16.51 21.34 10.13
N GLU A 472 16.51 22.50 10.79
CA GLU A 472 17.62 22.97 11.61
C GLU A 472 17.82 22.14 12.88
N ILE A 473 16.74 21.55 13.42
CA ILE A 473 16.75 20.78 14.67
C ILE A 473 16.58 19.27 14.44
N ALA A 474 16.10 18.88 13.26
CA ALA A 474 15.87 17.49 12.91
C ALA A 474 17.21 16.74 12.83
N THR A 475 17.50 15.92 13.83
CA THR A 475 18.74 15.15 13.84
C THR A 475 18.69 13.94 12.90
N SER A 476 19.73 13.81 12.09
CA SER A 476 19.99 12.61 11.30
C SER A 476 20.71 11.56 12.16
N GLY A 477 20.00 10.54 12.67
CA GLY A 477 20.62 9.49 13.47
C GLY A 477 19.69 8.32 13.77
N ALA A 478 20.23 7.09 13.75
CA ALA A 478 19.50 5.83 13.75
C ALA A 478 18.94 5.38 15.13
N TYR A 479 19.15 6.11 16.22
CA TYR A 479 18.71 5.70 17.57
C TYR A 479 18.48 6.88 18.53
N GLY A 480 17.76 7.90 18.07
CA GLY A 480 17.40 9.02 18.95
C GLY A 480 17.07 10.28 18.20
N VAL A 481 15.93 10.28 17.49
CA VAL A 481 15.28 11.56 17.21
C VAL A 481 14.86 12.08 18.57
N LYS A 482 15.41 13.21 19.01
CA LYS A 482 14.74 13.96 20.06
C LYS A 482 13.44 14.41 19.43
N HIS A 483 12.35 13.74 19.76
CA HIS A 483 11.04 14.16 19.30
C HIS A 483 10.66 15.40 20.10
N GLU A 484 11.30 16.52 19.79
CA GLU A 484 11.01 17.81 20.36
C GLU A 484 11.15 18.87 19.28
N PHE A 485 10.20 19.80 19.24
CA PHE A 485 10.32 21.01 18.44
C PHE A 485 9.51 22.13 19.08
N ALA A 486 10.06 23.35 19.03
CA ALA A 486 9.51 24.49 19.76
C ALA A 486 9.24 24.13 21.25
N LYS A 487 7.99 24.13 21.69
CA LYS A 487 7.55 23.75 23.05
C LYS A 487 6.94 22.35 23.15
N TYR A 488 6.90 21.61 22.03
CA TYR A 488 6.33 20.27 21.98
C TYR A 488 7.42 19.24 22.24
N LYS A 489 7.14 18.29 23.14
CA LYS A 489 7.94 17.08 23.39
C LYS A 489 7.06 15.86 23.20
N PHE A 490 7.57 14.83 22.53
CA PHE A 490 6.84 13.60 22.24
C PHE A 490 7.54 12.42 22.91
N ASP A 491 6.95 11.92 24.00
CA ASP A 491 7.56 10.88 24.83
C ASP A 491 6.48 10.05 25.55
N GLN A 492 6.88 9.10 26.39
CA GLN A 492 5.98 8.47 27.34
C GLN A 492 5.48 9.50 28.35
N LEU A 493 4.15 9.59 28.49
CA LEU A 493 3.55 10.50 29.43
C LEU A 493 3.78 10.04 30.87
N ASN A 494 4.39 10.91 31.65
CA ASN A 494 4.38 10.84 33.11
C ASN A 494 3.72 12.13 33.62
N TRP A 495 2.39 12.07 33.80
CA TRP A 495 1.63 13.22 34.28
C TRP A 495 2.01 13.54 35.73
N GLN A 496 2.35 14.80 36.00
CA GLN A 496 2.71 15.27 37.33
C GLN A 496 1.75 16.40 37.76
N LYS A 497 1.16 16.23 38.94
CA LYS A 497 0.29 17.22 39.57
C LYS A 497 1.12 18.37 40.15
N GLY A 498 0.63 19.60 40.04
CA GLY A 498 1.22 20.82 40.62
C GLY A 498 2.12 21.63 39.68
N ASN A 499 2.19 21.32 38.39
CA ASN A 499 2.91 22.11 37.40
C ASN A 499 1.95 22.73 36.35
N PRO A 500 1.38 23.91 36.61
CA PRO A 500 0.40 24.55 35.72
C PRO A 500 0.99 24.97 34.37
N ASP A 501 2.31 25.09 34.26
CA ASP A 501 3.00 25.53 33.03
C ASP A 501 3.08 24.42 31.96
N ILE A 502 2.72 23.16 32.30
CA ILE A 502 2.80 22.01 31.39
C ILE A 502 1.40 21.52 30.98
N LEU A 503 1.22 21.32 29.68
CA LEU A 503 0.05 20.66 29.10
C LEU A 503 0.40 19.26 28.61
N TYR A 504 -0.33 18.25 29.06
CA TYR A 504 -0.15 16.86 28.67
C TYR A 504 -1.24 16.42 27.69
N ILE A 505 -0.85 15.74 26.61
CA ILE A 505 -1.77 15.30 25.55
C ILE A 505 -1.62 13.80 25.33
N GLY A 506 -2.67 13.02 25.61
CA GLY A 506 -2.61 11.56 25.54
C GLY A 506 -3.97 10.91 25.39
N GLY A 507 -3.98 9.58 25.36
CA GLY A 507 -5.20 8.80 25.44
C GLY A 507 -5.72 8.74 26.87
N PRO A 508 -6.97 8.28 27.09
CA PRO A 508 -7.54 8.14 28.43
C PRO A 508 -6.72 7.27 29.37
N ASN A 509 -6.07 6.23 28.82
CA ASN A 509 -5.24 5.32 29.59
C ASN A 509 -3.86 5.90 29.95
N ASP A 510 -3.50 7.09 29.46
CA ASP A 510 -2.23 7.77 29.78
C ASP A 510 -2.31 8.55 31.09
N PHE A 511 -3.52 8.78 31.61
CA PHE A 511 -3.76 9.64 32.75
C PHE A 511 -4.30 8.84 33.95
N PRO A 512 -3.86 9.16 35.17
CA PRO A 512 -4.50 8.63 36.37
C PRO A 512 -5.93 9.18 36.51
N THR A 513 -6.80 8.48 37.22
CA THR A 513 -8.23 8.84 37.35
C THR A 513 -8.44 10.27 37.88
N GLU A 514 -7.56 10.77 38.74
CA GLU A 514 -7.63 12.15 39.26
C GLU A 514 -7.41 13.21 38.17
N ALA A 515 -6.57 12.93 37.17
CA ALA A 515 -6.26 13.84 36.08
C ALA A 515 -7.41 13.92 35.05
N LEU A 516 -8.30 12.92 35.04
CA LEU A 516 -9.48 12.87 34.16
C LEU A 516 -10.62 13.80 34.61
N ILE A 517 -10.51 14.42 35.80
CA ILE A 517 -11.54 15.31 36.34
C ILE A 517 -11.40 16.75 35.78
N ASN A 518 -10.18 17.18 35.43
CA ASN A 518 -9.86 18.56 35.03
C ASN A 518 -9.19 18.66 33.64
N PHE A 519 -9.73 17.97 32.63
CA PHE A 519 -9.23 18.12 31.25
C PHE A 519 -9.62 19.49 30.66
N LYS A 520 -8.71 20.10 29.90
CA LYS A 520 -8.94 21.38 29.19
C LYS A 520 -9.62 21.17 27.85
N LYS A 521 -9.32 20.05 27.17
CA LYS A 521 -9.95 19.63 25.90
C LYS A 521 -10.11 18.11 25.89
N ILE A 522 -11.14 17.62 25.20
CA ILE A 522 -11.41 16.20 24.96
C ILE A 522 -11.88 16.02 23.53
N VAL A 523 -11.38 14.98 22.88
CA VAL A 523 -11.83 14.51 21.57
C VAL A 523 -12.46 13.14 21.75
N TYR A 524 -13.63 12.94 21.14
CA TYR A 524 -14.33 11.66 21.14
C TYR A 524 -14.18 10.95 19.80
N ASN A 525 -14.05 9.64 19.84
CA ASN A 525 -14.10 8.75 18.68
C ASN A 525 -15.52 8.73 18.08
N PRO A 526 -15.68 8.23 16.83
CA PRO A 526 -17.01 8.08 16.21
C PRO A 526 -18.01 7.22 17.00
N ASN A 527 -17.55 6.35 17.90
CA ASN A 527 -18.40 5.54 18.78
C ASN A 527 -18.72 6.23 20.13
N GLY A 528 -18.31 7.49 20.32
CA GLY A 528 -18.52 8.25 21.55
C GLY A 528 -17.52 7.98 22.67
N SER A 529 -16.57 7.05 22.51
CA SER A 529 -15.52 6.86 23.53
C SER A 529 -14.48 8.00 23.47
N PRO A 530 -13.88 8.41 24.60
CA PRO A 530 -12.78 9.37 24.57
C PRO A 530 -11.59 8.85 23.74
N ALA A 531 -11.14 9.66 22.78
CA ALA A 531 -10.01 9.37 21.89
C ALA A 531 -8.71 9.93 22.44
N MET A 532 -8.71 11.23 22.74
CA MET A 532 -7.56 11.97 23.25
C MET A 532 -8.02 13.08 24.19
N LEU A 533 -7.17 13.41 25.15
CA LEU A 533 -7.39 14.40 26.18
C LEU A 533 -6.21 15.36 26.22
N ALA A 534 -6.51 16.62 26.55
CA ALA A 534 -5.52 17.61 26.93
C ALA A 534 -5.71 17.93 28.42
N VAL A 535 -4.72 17.62 29.25
CA VAL A 535 -4.80 17.74 30.70
C VAL A 535 -3.69 18.67 31.19
N SER A 536 -4.06 19.65 32.00
CA SER A 536 -3.11 20.58 32.64
C SER A 536 -2.40 19.86 33.78
N GLY A 537 -1.18 20.28 34.13
CA GLY A 537 -0.54 19.84 35.38
C GLY A 537 -1.08 20.53 36.64
N GLU A 538 -2.23 21.22 36.57
CA GLU A 538 -2.89 21.91 37.70
C GLU A 538 -3.50 20.95 38.73
#